data_AF-A0A432CAN9-F1
#
_entry.id   AF-A0A432CAN9-F1
#
_cell.length_a   1.000
_cell.length_b   1.000
_cell.length_c   1.000
_cell.angle_alpha   90.00
_cell.angle_beta   90.00
_cell.angle_gamma   90.00
#
_symmetry.space_group_name_H-M   'P 1'
#
loop_
_entity.id
_entity.type
_entity.pdbx_description
1 polymer ?
#
loop_
_entity_poly.entity_id
_entity_poly.type
_entity_poly.pdbx_seq_one_letter_code
_entity_poly.pdbx_strand_id
1 'polypeptide(L)'
;MNILKNNIPYVNITNREKVTVARFETYVKCATVLREYFFLGFKSYESFRTIVIFYYPEINSLKLKKFWNCVLLDKEVRRCVEIVLEKLKKV
;
A
#
# COMPACT_ATOMS: atom_id res chain seq x y z
N MET A 1 -18.20 -15.40 4.12
CA MET A 1 -18.53 -16.51 3.20
C MET A 1 -17.44 -16.56 2.14
N ASN A 2 -16.55 -17.56 2.19
CA ASN A 2 -15.28 -17.57 1.46
C ASN A 2 -15.42 -18.47 0.21
N ILE A 3 -15.97 -17.90 -0.87
CA ILE A 3 -16.37 -18.64 -2.09
C ILE A 3 -15.15 -19.24 -2.82
N LEU A 4 -13.93 -18.81 -2.48
CA LEU A 4 -12.70 -19.26 -3.12
C LEU A 4 -12.00 -20.42 -2.40
N LYS A 5 -12.50 -20.89 -1.26
CA LYS A 5 -11.80 -21.92 -0.47
C LYS A 5 -12.03 -23.36 -0.93
N ASN A 6 -13.04 -23.62 -1.75
CA ASN A 6 -13.38 -24.99 -2.16
C ASN A 6 -13.33 -25.10 -3.69
N ASN A 7 -12.32 -25.80 -4.20
CA ASN A 7 -12.23 -26.40 -5.55
C ASN A 7 -11.73 -25.54 -6.72
N ILE A 8 -10.74 -24.66 -6.53
CA ILE A 8 -9.92 -24.22 -7.67
C ILE A 8 -8.72 -25.17 -7.74
N PRO A 9 -8.58 -26.03 -8.76
CA PRO A 9 -7.36 -26.82 -8.93
C PRO A 9 -6.17 -25.87 -8.97
N TYR A 10 -5.05 -26.23 -8.35
CA TYR A 10 -3.79 -25.47 -8.46
C TYR A 10 -3.33 -25.52 -9.93
N VAL A 11 -3.88 -24.63 -10.75
CA VAL A 11 -3.45 -24.43 -12.12
C VAL A 11 -2.05 -23.87 -12.05
N ASN A 12 -1.11 -24.51 -12.73
CA ASN A 12 0.26 -24.05 -12.80
C ASN A 12 0.28 -22.76 -13.65
N ILE A 13 0.11 -21.62 -12.99
CA ILE A 13 0.03 -20.32 -13.64
C ILE A 13 1.39 -19.91 -14.22
N THR A 14 1.36 -19.30 -15.41
CA THR A 14 2.53 -18.79 -16.12
C THR A 14 3.22 -17.68 -15.33
N ASN A 15 4.48 -17.40 -15.64
CA ASN A 15 5.21 -16.29 -15.03
C ASN A 15 4.50 -14.93 -15.24
N ARG A 16 3.84 -14.74 -16.39
CA ARG A 16 3.06 -13.53 -16.67
C ARG A 16 1.86 -13.40 -15.73
N GLU A 17 1.14 -14.49 -15.50
CA GLU A 17 0.00 -14.53 -14.57
C GLU A 17 0.46 -14.32 -13.12
N LYS A 18 1.59 -14.91 -12.70
CA LYS A 18 2.19 -14.65 -11.38
C LYS A 18 2.47 -13.17 -11.15
N VAL A 19 3.01 -12.47 -12.16
CA VAL A 19 3.23 -11.02 -12.09
C VAL A 19 1.92 -10.26 -11.95
N THR A 20 0.86 -10.65 -12.67
CA THR A 20 -0.48 -10.05 -12.53
C THR A 20 -1.05 -10.28 -11.13
N VAL A 21 -0.97 -11.50 -10.59
CA VAL A 21 -1.41 -11.81 -9.22
C VAL A 21 -0.64 -10.97 -8.20
N ALA A 22 0.68 -10.85 -8.34
CA ALA A 22 1.49 -10.00 -7.46
C ALA A 22 1.10 -8.51 -7.51
N ARG A 23 0.60 -8.02 -8.65
CA ARG A 23 0.05 -6.65 -8.77
C ARG A 23 -1.25 -6.49 -7.99
N PHE A 24 -2.14 -7.48 -8.02
CA PHE A 24 -3.36 -7.45 -7.20
C PHE A 24 -3.03 -7.46 -5.71
N GLU A 25 -2.08 -8.29 -5.29
CA GLU A 25 -1.63 -8.30 -3.89
C GLU A 25 -1.01 -6.96 -3.47
N THR A 26 -0.20 -6.38 -4.34
CA THR A 26 0.39 -5.05 -4.14
C THR A 26 -0.69 -4.00 -3.98
N TYR A 27 -1.70 -4.02 -4.86
CA TYR A 27 -2.81 -3.09 -4.81
C TYR A 27 -3.59 -3.19 -3.51
N VAL A 28 -3.98 -4.40 -3.11
CA VAL A 28 -4.74 -4.65 -1.87
C VAL A 28 -3.96 -4.15 -0.65
N LYS A 29 -2.65 -4.42 -0.58
CA LYS A 29 -1.82 -4.01 0.56
C LYS A 29 -1.67 -2.49 0.63
N CYS A 30 -1.35 -1.82 -0.48
CA CYS A 30 -1.28 -0.35 -0.51
C CYS A 30 -2.63 0.28 -0.17
N ALA A 31 -3.72 -0.19 -0.79
CA ALA A 31 -5.07 0.33 -0.56
C ALA A 31 -5.52 0.17 0.90
N THR A 32 -5.15 -0.92 1.56
CA THR A 32 -5.46 -1.13 2.98
C THR A 32 -4.83 -0.05 3.86
N VAL A 33 -3.56 0.26 3.65
CA VAL A 33 -2.85 1.32 4.40
C VAL A 33 -3.42 2.70 4.07
N LEU A 34 -3.66 2.99 2.79
CA LEU A 34 -4.22 4.28 2.36
C LEU A 34 -5.65 4.49 2.85
N ARG A 35 -6.43 3.42 3.02
CA ARG A 35 -7.77 3.51 3.59
C ARG A 35 -7.75 4.06 5.02
N GLU A 36 -6.76 3.67 5.83
CA GLU A 36 -6.59 4.23 7.17
C GLU A 36 -6.27 5.72 7.13
N TYR A 37 -5.41 6.14 6.19
CA TYR A 37 -5.13 7.55 5.95
C TYR A 37 -6.39 8.36 5.62
N PHE A 38 -7.28 7.83 4.77
CA PHE A 38 -8.56 8.48 4.46
C PHE A 38 -9.52 8.49 5.65
N PHE A 39 -9.52 7.45 6.49
CA PHE A 39 -10.34 7.44 7.71
C PHE A 39 -9.87 8.44 8.77
N LEU A 40 -8.60 8.85 8.75
CA LEU A 40 -8.10 9.98 9.53
C LEU A 40 -8.55 11.35 9.00
N GLY A 41 -9.29 11.39 7.88
CA GLY A 41 -9.88 12.60 7.32
C GLY A 41 -9.03 13.32 6.27
N PHE A 42 -7.82 12.85 5.98
CA PHE A 42 -6.97 13.42 4.94
C PHE A 42 -7.38 12.93 3.54
N LYS A 43 -7.19 13.77 2.51
CA LYS A 43 -7.79 13.51 1.17
C LYS A 43 -6.87 13.71 -0.03
N SER A 44 -5.63 14.12 0.15
CA SER A 44 -4.77 14.51 -0.98
C SER A 44 -3.40 13.85 -0.93
N TYR A 45 -2.85 13.57 -2.12
CA TYR A 45 -1.48 13.10 -2.21
C TYR A 45 -0.47 14.10 -1.61
N GLU A 46 -0.70 15.41 -1.78
CA GLU A 46 0.23 16.41 -1.22
C GLU A 46 0.22 16.40 0.30
N SER A 47 -0.96 16.29 0.93
CA SER A 47 -1.06 16.12 2.39
C SER A 47 -0.36 14.85 2.83
N PHE A 48 -0.61 13.72 2.16
CA PHE A 48 0.07 12.45 2.43
C PHE A 48 1.59 12.58 2.32
N ARG A 49 2.08 13.16 1.23
CA ARG A 49 3.51 13.38 0.97
C ARG A 49 4.14 14.25 2.05
N THR A 50 3.54 15.40 2.35
CA THR A 50 4.04 16.33 3.36
C THR A 50 4.12 15.67 4.74
N ILE A 51 3.05 14.96 5.14
CA ILE A 51 2.99 14.24 6.41
C ILE A 51 4.11 13.19 6.50
N VAL A 52 4.29 12.36 5.46
CA VAL A 52 5.31 11.31 5.48
C VAL A 52 6.71 11.89 5.48
N ILE A 53 6.98 12.91 4.64
CA ILE A 53 8.29 13.59 4.57
C ILE A 53 8.62 14.29 5.89
N PHE A 54 7.63 14.85 6.59
CA PHE A 54 7.85 15.47 7.90
C PHE A 54 8.47 14.50 8.91
N TYR A 55 8.05 13.23 8.92
CA TYR A 55 8.63 12.20 9.80
C TYR A 55 9.84 11.48 9.21
N TYR A 56 9.93 11.39 7.88
CA TYR A 56 10.99 10.69 7.15
C TYR A 56 11.49 11.55 5.98
N PRO A 57 12.36 12.55 6.22
CA PRO A 57 12.78 13.52 5.21
C PRO A 57 13.51 12.88 4.01
N GLU A 58 14.25 11.81 4.27
CA GLU A 58 15.06 11.10 3.27
C GLU A 58 14.24 10.10 2.41
N ILE A 59 12.93 9.99 2.63
CA ILE A 59 12.11 9.02 1.92
C ILE A 59 12.08 9.34 0.41
N ASN A 60 12.30 8.32 -0.41
CA ASN A 60 12.28 8.49 -1.85
C ASN A 60 10.86 8.88 -2.35
N SER A 61 10.71 10.14 -2.79
CA SER A 61 9.42 10.69 -3.24
C SER A 61 8.81 9.93 -4.43
N LEU A 62 9.63 9.37 -5.33
CA LEU A 62 9.13 8.57 -6.45
C LEU A 62 8.54 7.26 -5.95
N LYS A 63 9.21 6.56 -5.02
CA LYS A 63 8.67 5.35 -4.41
C LYS A 63 7.38 5.65 -3.63
N LEU A 64 7.32 6.79 -2.93
CA LEU A 64 6.13 7.24 -2.22
C LEU A 64 4.95 7.51 -3.18
N LYS A 65 5.19 8.14 -4.34
CA LYS A 65 4.17 8.32 -5.38
C LYS A 65 3.69 6.98 -5.95
N LYS A 66 4.60 6.03 -6.18
CA LYS A 66 4.25 4.68 -6.65
C LYS A 66 3.45 3.91 -5.60
N PHE A 67 3.74 4.08 -4.32
CA PHE A 67 2.96 3.52 -3.22
C PHE A 67 1.54 4.11 -3.20
N TRP A 68 1.41 5.43 -3.29
CA TRP A 68 0.12 6.12 -3.37
C TRP A 68 -0.76 5.62 -4.53
N ASN A 69 -0.15 5.40 -5.69
CA ASN A 69 -0.83 4.86 -6.87
C ASN A 69 -1.02 3.33 -6.81
N CYS A 70 -0.66 2.67 -5.71
CA CYS A 70 -0.75 1.22 -5.56
C CYS A 70 0.04 0.42 -6.62
N VAL A 71 1.10 1.00 -7.18
CA VAL A 71 1.93 0.41 -8.25
C VAL A 71 3.11 -0.38 -7.68
N LEU A 72 3.64 0.04 -6.53
CA LEU A 72 4.82 -0.57 -5.92
C LEU A 72 4.65 -0.66 -4.41
N LEU A 73 4.79 -1.88 -3.87
CA LEU A 73 4.88 -2.12 -2.43
C LEU A 73 6.35 -2.23 -2.01
N ASP A 74 7.04 -1.10 -1.97
CA ASP A 74 8.37 -1.04 -1.39
C ASP A 74 8.27 -1.21 0.13
N LYS A 75 9.04 -2.15 0.69
CA LYS A 75 8.97 -2.53 2.11
C LYS A 75 9.31 -1.35 3.04
N GLU A 76 10.29 -0.54 2.66
CA GLU A 76 10.72 0.62 3.45
C GLU A 76 9.63 1.68 3.45
N VAL A 77 9.12 2.05 2.26
CA VAL A 77 8.05 3.04 2.14
C VAL A 77 6.80 2.61 2.88
N ARG A 78 6.38 1.35 2.71
CA ARG A 78 5.21 0.80 3.43
C ARG A 78 5.39 0.96 4.94
N ARG A 79 6.54 0.53 5.48
CA ARG A 79 6.82 0.59 6.92
C ARG A 79 6.82 2.03 7.44
N CYS A 80 7.45 2.95 6.71
CA CYS A 80 7.43 4.38 7.06
C CYS A 80 6.01 4.92 7.12
N VAL A 81 5.20 4.64 6.10
CA VAL A 81 3.80 5.10 6.05
C VAL A 81 2.99 4.52 7.20
N GLU A 82 3.06 3.20 7.45
CA GLU A 82 2.37 2.56 8.57
C GLU A 82 2.74 3.20 9.91
N ILE A 83 4.04 3.44 10.17
CA ILE A 83 4.50 4.11 11.40
C ILE A 83 3.95 5.54 11.51
N VAL A 84 3.94 6.30 10.41
CA VAL A 84 3.39 7.66 10.42
C VAL A 84 1.90 7.65 10.75
N LEU A 85 1.11 6.78 10.11
CA LEU A 85 -0.33 6.69 10.39
C LEU A 85 -0.60 6.28 11.85
N GLU A 86 0.19 5.35 12.40
CA GLU A 86 0.10 4.98 13.82
C GLU A 86 0.43 6.14 14.76
N LYS A 87 1.38 7.01 14.39
CA LYS A 87 1.67 8.23 15.17
C LYS A 87 0.49 9.20 15.13
N LEU A 88 -0.14 9.38 13.97
CA LEU A 88 -1.28 10.29 13.82
C LEU A 88 -2.53 9.84 14.58
N LYS A 89 -2.73 8.53 14.77
CA LYS A 89 -3.84 7.99 15.59
C LYS A 89 -3.73 8.29 17.08
N LYS A 90 -2.53 8.64 17.56
CA LYS A 90 -2.25 8.91 18.99
C LYS A 90 -2.31 10.41 19.32
N VAL A 91 -2.56 11.25 18.32
CA VAL A 91 -2.79 12.68 18.45
C VAL A 91 -4.29 12.90 18.64
#